data_AF-A0A1I1PP44-F1
#
_entry.id   AF-A0A1I1PP44-F1
#
_cell.length_a   1.000
_cell.length_b   1.000
_cell.length_c   1.000
_cell.angle_alpha   90.00
_cell.angle_beta   90.00
_cell.angle_gamma   90.00
#
_symmetry.space_group_name_H-M   'P 1'
#
loop_
_entity.id
_entity.type
_entity.pdbx_description
1 polymer ?
#
loop_
_entity_poly.entity_id
_entity_poly.type
_entity_poly.pdbx_seq_one_letter_code
_entity_poly.pdbx_strand_id
1 'polypeptide(L)'
;MRFIAVFNQLQTTTSFGFDNLSDAVDFLCWGYEDQELIPQGVYDALTDQATPYLHAGRRIGDFSTAAIRTIATNYLTSIRQWLGFPGPSDG
;
A
#
# COMPACT_ATOMS: atom_id res chain seq x y z
N MET A 1 7.57 9.81 -0.21
CA MET A 1 6.63 8.68 -0.06
C MET A 1 7.11 7.76 1.04
N ARG A 2 6.47 7.82 2.21
CA ARG A 2 6.75 6.97 3.38
C ARG A 2 5.72 5.87 3.54
N PHE A 3 4.45 6.19 3.35
CA PHE A 3 3.34 5.27 3.56
C PHE A 3 2.81 4.79 2.21
N ILE A 4 2.41 3.52 2.14
CA ILE A 4 1.89 2.93 0.90
C ILE A 4 0.55 2.29 1.24
N ALA A 5 -0.51 2.85 0.70
CA ALA A 5 -1.83 2.27 0.76
C ALA A 5 -1.92 1.13 -0.25
N VAL A 6 -2.32 -0.06 0.19
CA VAL A 6 -2.54 -1.23 -0.65
C VAL A 6 -4.03 -1.56 -0.65
N PHE A 7 -4.58 -1.75 -1.84
CA PHE A 7 -6.00 -1.94 -2.04
C PHE A 7 -6.29 -2.74 -3.31
N ASN A 8 -7.49 -3.31 -3.39
CA ASN A 8 -7.99 -3.89 -4.63
C ASN A 8 -9.07 -3.01 -5.22
N GLN A 9 -9.02 -2.77 -6.51
CA GLN A 9 -10.06 -2.08 -7.24
C GLN A 9 -10.34 -2.87 -8.51
N LEU A 10 -11.60 -3.21 -8.78
CA LEU A 10 -11.99 -4.01 -9.96
C LEU A 10 -11.15 -5.30 -10.12
N GLN A 11 -10.95 -6.03 -9.00
CA GLN A 11 -10.13 -7.26 -8.94
C GLN A 11 -8.63 -7.08 -9.23
N THR A 12 -8.14 -5.84 -9.32
CA THR A 12 -6.73 -5.54 -9.53
C THR A 12 -6.11 -5.00 -8.25
N THR A 13 -5.05 -5.65 -7.78
CA THR A 13 -4.25 -5.19 -6.64
C THR A 13 -3.43 -3.98 -7.04
N THR A 14 -3.68 -2.85 -6.37
CA THR A 14 -3.05 -1.56 -6.62
C THR A 14 -2.42 -1.02 -5.33
N SER A 15 -1.42 -0.17 -5.51
CA SER A 15 -0.72 0.51 -4.42
C SER A 15 -0.60 2.00 -4.73
N PHE A 16 -0.69 2.84 -3.70
CA PHE A 16 -0.48 4.27 -3.84
C PHE A 16 0.36 4.84 -2.70
N GLY A 17 1.35 5.68 -3.03
CA GLY A 17 2.29 6.26 -2.09
C GLY A 17 1.83 7.59 -1.50
N PHE A 18 2.02 7.75 -0.20
CA PHE A 18 1.71 8.95 0.58
C PHE A 18 2.88 9.35 1.46
N ASP A 19 2.95 10.62 1.86
CA ASP A 19 3.95 11.10 2.81
C ASP A 19 3.47 11.02 4.26
N ASN A 20 2.15 11.08 4.50
CA ASN A 20 1.55 10.96 5.82
C ASN A 20 0.67 9.72 5.95
N LEU A 21 0.62 9.15 7.16
CA LEU A 21 -0.23 8.01 7.48
C LEU A 21 -1.71 8.38 7.42
N SER A 22 -2.07 9.56 7.93
CA SER A 22 -3.46 10.03 7.96
C SER A 22 -4.06 10.11 6.56
N ASP A 23 -3.34 10.69 5.59
CA ASP A 23 -3.77 10.76 4.20
C ASP A 23 -3.94 9.36 3.58
N ALA A 24 -3.01 8.43 3.86
CA ALA A 24 -3.11 7.06 3.36
C ALA A 24 -4.34 6.32 3.91
N VAL A 25 -4.66 6.52 5.19
CA VAL A 25 -5.83 5.89 5.83
C VAL A 25 -7.13 6.54 5.36
N ASP A 26 -7.17 7.86 5.25
CA ASP A 26 -8.32 8.60 4.74
C ASP A 26 -8.67 8.20 3.30
N PHE A 27 -7.64 8.08 2.45
CA PHE A 27 -7.80 7.54 1.10
C PHE A 27 -8.41 6.14 1.08
N LEU A 28 -7.94 5.22 1.94
CA LEU A 28 -8.51 3.87 2.03
C LEU A 28 -9.95 3.88 2.55
N CYS A 29 -10.29 4.79 3.46
CA CYS A 29 -11.64 4.93 3.99
C CYS A 29 -12.60 5.44 2.93
N TRP A 30 -12.31 6.60 2.34
CA TRP A 30 -13.17 7.20 1.32
C TRP A 30 -13.22 6.36 0.06
N GLY A 31 -12.09 5.76 -0.34
CA GLY A 31 -12.07 4.81 -1.47
C GLY A 31 -12.99 3.61 -1.25
N TYR A 32 -13.03 3.08 -0.01
CA TYR A 32 -13.94 1.99 0.34
C TYR A 32 -15.41 2.41 0.30
N GLU A 33 -15.73 3.59 0.84
CA GLU A 33 -17.11 4.06 0.96
C GLU A 33 -17.70 4.55 -0.38
N ASP A 34 -16.90 5.19 -1.22
CA ASP A 34 -17.38 5.93 -2.40
C ASP A 34 -16.96 5.29 -3.74
N GLN A 35 -15.86 4.52 -3.77
CA GLN A 35 -15.23 4.04 -5.02
C GLN A 35 -15.14 2.52 -5.15
N GLU A 36 -15.86 1.76 -4.31
CA GLU A 36 -15.89 0.28 -4.32
C GLU A 36 -14.49 -0.37 -4.21
N LEU A 37 -13.53 0.37 -3.64
CA LEU A 37 -12.16 -0.09 -3.44
C LEU A 37 -12.11 -0.96 -2.19
N ILE A 38 -11.48 -2.14 -2.25
CA ILE A 38 -11.32 -3.03 -1.09
C ILE A 38 -9.96 -2.75 -0.42
N PRO A 39 -9.93 -2.06 0.71
CA PRO A 39 -8.70 -1.69 1.39
C PRO A 39 -8.05 -2.91 2.03
N GLN A 40 -6.75 -3.10 1.79
CA GLN A 40 -5.96 -4.17 2.42
C GLN A 40 -5.21 -3.64 3.63
N GLY A 41 -4.57 -2.48 3.49
CA GLY A 41 -3.82 -1.88 4.58
C GLY A 41 -2.82 -0.84 4.12
N VAL A 42 -2.02 -0.38 5.08
CA VAL A 42 -0.95 0.58 4.86
C VAL A 42 0.38 -0.06 5.24
N TYR A 43 1.40 0.17 4.42
CA TYR A 43 2.79 -0.17 4.71
C TYR A 43 3.60 1.10 5.00
N ASP A 44 4.35 1.12 6.11
CA ASP A 44 5.31 2.16 6.45
C ASP A 44 6.71 1.73 5.98
N ALA A 45 7.22 2.40 4.95
CA ALA A 45 8.53 2.14 4.36
C ALA A 45 9.71 2.55 5.25
N LEU A 46 9.48 3.39 6.27
CA LEU A 46 10.53 3.80 7.20
C LEU A 46 10.77 2.71 8.25
N THR A 47 9.70 2.12 8.77
CA THR A 47 9.76 1.09 9.83
C THR A 47 9.65 -0.33 9.30
N ASP A 48 9.39 -0.50 8.00
CA ASP A 48 9.14 -1.78 7.34
C ASP A 48 7.96 -2.56 7.98
N GLN A 49 6.93 -1.84 8.40
CA GLN A 49 5.75 -2.42 9.04
C GLN A 49 4.53 -2.32 8.14
N ALA A 50 3.74 -3.40 8.09
CA ALA A 50 2.44 -3.41 7.43
C ALA A 50 1.32 -3.47 8.48
N THR A 51 0.37 -2.56 8.37
CA THR A 51 -0.83 -2.49 9.21
C THR A 51 -2.04 -2.78 8.35
N PRO A 52 -2.82 -3.84 8.66
CA PRO A 52 -4.03 -4.15 7.92
C PRO A 52 -5.09 -3.07 8.18
N TYR A 53 -5.89 -2.77 7.16
CA TYR A 53 -6.98 -1.82 7.32
C TYR A 53 -8.15 -2.47 8.07
N LEU A 54 -8.71 -1.72 9.03
CA LEU A 54 -9.88 -2.10 9.80
C LEU A 54 -10.97 -1.05 9.60
N HIS A 55 -12.09 -1.44 9.02
CA HIS A 55 -13.28 -0.60 8.96
C HIS A 55 -14.19 -0.96 10.13
N ALA A 56 -14.49 0.01 11.00
CA ALA A 56 -15.30 -0.19 12.21
C ALA A 56 -14.83 -1.40 13.08
N GLY A 57 -13.52 -1.63 13.18
CA GLY A 57 -12.93 -2.73 13.94
C GLY A 57 -12.96 -4.10 13.23
N ARG A 58 -13.48 -4.17 12.01
CA ARG A 58 -13.51 -5.39 11.19
C ARG A 58 -12.53 -5.30 10.03
N ARG A 59 -11.80 -6.39 9.77
CA ARG A 59 -11.00 -6.51 8.54
C ARG A 59 -11.93 -6.65 7.34
N ILE A 60 -11.72 -5.79 6.36
CA ILE A 60 -12.46 -5.81 5.08
C ILE A 60 -11.71 -6.65 4.03
N GLY A 61 -10.38 -6.61 4.06
CA GLY A 61 -9.51 -7.42 3.20
C GLY A 61 -9.04 -8.73 3.84
N ASP A 62 -8.78 -9.73 2.99
CA ASP A 62 -8.26 -11.04 3.40
C ASP A 62 -6.71 -11.09 3.42
N PHE A 63 -6.04 -9.98 3.11
CA PHE A 63 -4.60 -9.98 2.95
C PHE A 63 -3.88 -9.98 4.30
N SER A 64 -2.92 -10.89 4.44
CA SER A 64 -1.99 -10.90 5.55
C SER A 64 -1.03 -9.70 5.47
N THR A 65 -0.51 -9.26 6.62
CA THR A 65 0.51 -8.20 6.70
C THR A 65 1.73 -8.49 5.85
N ALA A 66 2.11 -9.77 5.73
CA ALA A 66 3.18 -10.21 4.83
C ALA A 66 2.86 -9.93 3.35
N ALA A 67 1.62 -10.14 2.92
CA ALA A 67 1.22 -9.89 1.54
C ALA A 67 1.20 -8.38 1.24
N ILE A 68 0.64 -7.57 2.16
CA ILE A 68 0.64 -6.09 2.06
C ILE A 68 2.08 -5.57 1.92
N ARG A 69 2.99 -6.07 2.76
CA ARG A 69 4.43 -5.74 2.67
C ARG A 69 5.00 -6.09 1.31
N THR A 70 4.83 -7.34 0.84
CA THR A 70 5.35 -7.77 -0.46
C THR A 70 4.86 -6.89 -1.61
N ILE A 71 3.56 -6.56 -1.64
CA ILE A 71 2.97 -5.71 -2.67
C ILE A 71 3.55 -4.30 -2.61
N ALA A 72 3.62 -3.71 -1.42
CA ALA A 72 4.15 -2.36 -1.22
C ALA A 72 5.64 -2.25 -1.57
N THR A 73 6.44 -3.25 -1.21
CA THR A 73 7.87 -3.29 -1.54
C THR A 73 8.08 -3.45 -3.05
N ASN A 74 7.22 -4.23 -3.72
CA ASN A 74 7.26 -4.36 -5.18
C ASN A 74 6.94 -3.02 -5.86
N TYR A 75 5.89 -2.32 -5.39
CA TYR A 75 5.56 -0.98 -5.86
C TYR A 75 6.72 0.02 -5.69
N LEU A 76 7.37 0.05 -4.52
CA LEU A 76 8.56 0.89 -4.31
C LEU A 76 9.70 0.55 -5.28
N THR A 77 9.93 -0.74 -5.52
CA THR A 77 10.98 -1.20 -6.44
C THR A 77 10.67 -0.76 -7.86
N SER A 78 9.43 -0.91 -8.32
CA SER A 78 8.99 -0.44 -9.63
C SER A 78 9.12 1.07 -9.79
N ILE A 79 8.73 1.86 -8.79
CA ILE A 79 8.88 3.33 -8.84
C ILE A 79 10.36 3.74 -8.86
N ARG A 80 11.20 3.10 -8.04
CA ARG A 80 12.64 3.38 -8.00
C ARG A 80 13.31 3.08 -9.35
N GLN A 81 12.92 1.98 -9.99
CA GLN A 81 13.38 1.63 -11.34
C GLN A 81 12.90 2.65 -12.39
N TRP A 82 11.66 3.13 -12.26
CA TRP A 82 11.09 4.10 -13.19
C TRP A 82 11.70 5.51 -13.06
N LEU A 83 12.07 5.92 -11.84
CA LEU A 83 12.77 7.18 -11.56
C LEU A 83 14.26 7.17 -11.94
N GLY A 84 14.76 6.10 -12.58
CA GLY A 84 16.11 6.08 -13.15
C GLY A 84 17.23 6.03 -12.10
N PHE A 85 16.97 5.55 -10.89
CA PHE A 85 18.06 5.09 -10.03
C PHE A 85 18.56 3.76 -10.59
N PRO A 86 19.79 3.67 -11.14
CA PRO A 86 20.36 2.37 -11.45
C PRO A 86 20.38 1.58 -10.14
N GLY A 87 19.60 0.50 -10.08
CA GLY A 87 19.78 -0.51 -9.04
C GLY A 87 21.27 -0.92 -9.04
N PRO A 88 21.82 -1.35 -7.90
CA PRO A 88 23.23 -1.71 -7.82
C PRO A 88 23.53 -2.67 -8.98
N SER A 89 24.37 -2.20 -9.89
CA SER A 89 24.94 -3.04 -10.93
C SER A 89 25.74 -4.11 -10.21
N ASP A 90 25.18 -5.31 -10.15
CA ASP A 90 25.90 -6.50 -9.73
C ASP A 90 27.06 -6.66 -10.74
N GLY A 91 28.27 -6.40 -10.25
CA GLY A 91 29.53 -6.51 -10.99
C GLY A 91 30.40 -7.58 -10.37
#